data_AF-A0A0D3B1B2-F1
#
_entry.id   AF-A0A0D3B1B2-F1
#
_cell.length_a   1.000
_cell.length_b   1.000
_cell.length_c   1.000
_cell.angle_alpha   90.00
_cell.angle_beta   90.00
_cell.angle_gamma   90.00
#
_symmetry.space_group_name_H-M   'P 1'
#
loop_
_entity.id
_entity.type
_entity.pdbx_description
1 polymer ?
#
loop_
_entity_poly.entity_id
_entity_poly.type
_entity_poly.pdbx_seq_one_letter_code
_entity_poly.pdbx_strand_id
1 'polypeptide(L)'
;MQNGVVAKVLLLFRYKNRAVVDLAANVLIKLLRIVAPSLLQPYSLNLMESLSPLLSVQQTEVSLPCVVAFNTILANVRETKEKEVWRILEEGKTVVYVVGNLQNFYVGNVSVERFQEMASLLSTAMLKWP
;
A
#
# COMPACT_ATOMS: atom_id res chain seq x y z
N MET A 1 -0.20 8.44 23.66
CA MET A 1 -1.06 9.45 22.99
C MET A 1 -1.04 9.20 21.48
N GLN A 2 -2.12 8.67 20.90
CA GLN A 2 -2.29 8.50 19.44
C GLN A 2 -3.39 9.46 18.95
N ASN A 3 -3.12 10.77 18.94
CA ASN A 3 -4.07 11.81 18.51
C ASN A 3 -3.69 12.48 17.17
N GLY A 4 -2.88 11.81 16.34
CA GLY A 4 -2.44 12.33 15.03
C GLY A 4 -3.39 11.94 13.89
N VAL A 5 -3.44 12.76 12.83
CA VAL A 5 -4.24 12.51 11.62
C VAL A 5 -3.95 11.14 11.01
N VAL A 6 -2.69 10.70 10.99
CA VAL A 6 -2.27 9.38 10.48
C VAL A 6 -2.89 8.23 11.29
N ALA A 7 -2.99 8.37 12.60
CA ALA A 7 -3.62 7.35 13.46
C ALA A 7 -5.12 7.22 13.16
N LYS A 8 -5.82 8.33 12.87
CA LYS A 8 -7.22 8.30 12.44
C LYS A 8 -7.38 7.61 11.09
N VAL A 9 -6.48 7.88 10.14
CA VAL A 9 -6.47 7.20 8.82
C VAL A 9 -6.27 5.69 8.97
N LEU A 10 -5.37 5.25 9.86
CA LEU A 10 -5.18 3.81 10.14
C LEU A 10 -6.47 3.12 10.59
N LEU A 11 -7.29 3.79 11.39
CA LEU A 11 -8.57 3.23 11.84
C LEU A 11 -9.57 3.07 10.69
N LEU A 12 -9.52 3.95 9.68
CA LEU A 12 -10.42 3.88 8.52
C LEU A 12 -10.15 2.65 7.64
N PHE A 13 -8.91 2.16 7.57
CA PHE A 13 -8.59 0.94 6.83
C PHE A 13 -9.17 -0.33 7.46
N ARG A 14 -9.63 -0.27 8.72
CA ARG A 14 -10.30 -1.41 9.39
C ARG A 14 -11.75 -1.59 8.97
N TYR A 15 -12.34 -0.61 8.28
CA TYR A 15 -13.72 -0.71 7.80
C TYR A 15 -13.80 -1.62 6.58
N LYS A 16 -14.83 -2.47 6.53
CA LYS A 16 -15.12 -3.34 5.37
C LYS A 16 -15.85 -2.60 4.23
N ASN A 17 -15.87 -1.27 4.26
CA ASN A 17 -16.55 -0.45 3.27
C ASN A 17 -15.53 0.11 2.27
N ARG A 18 -15.66 -0.25 0.99
CA ARG A 18 -14.73 0.18 -0.06
C ARG A 18 -14.64 1.69 -0.20
N ALA A 19 -15.76 2.40 -0.18
CA ALA A 19 -15.75 3.87 -0.33
C ALA A 19 -14.99 4.55 0.82
N VAL A 20 -15.12 4.03 2.04
CA VAL A 20 -14.37 4.52 3.21
C VAL A 20 -12.87 4.24 3.05
N VAL A 21 -12.51 3.02 2.61
CA VAL A 21 -11.12 2.62 2.37
C VAL A 21 -10.50 3.48 1.25
N ASP A 22 -11.22 3.72 0.16
CA ASP A 22 -10.76 4.55 -0.96
C ASP A 22 -10.55 5.99 -0.53
N LEU A 23 -11.48 6.54 0.25
CA LEU A 23 -11.32 7.89 0.80
C LEU A 23 -10.10 7.96 1.73
N ALA A 24 -9.92 6.96 2.60
CA ALA A 24 -8.78 6.89 3.51
C ALA A 24 -7.45 6.81 2.75
N ALA A 25 -7.38 5.99 1.70
CA ALA A 25 -6.20 5.86 0.84
C ALA A 25 -5.90 7.18 0.11
N ASN A 26 -6.92 7.86 -0.42
CA ASN A 26 -6.75 9.18 -1.05
C ASN A 26 -6.25 10.24 -0.06
N VAL A 27 -6.79 10.28 1.15
CA VAL A 27 -6.31 11.17 2.22
C VAL A 27 -4.86 10.83 2.58
N LEU A 28 -4.54 9.54 2.70
CA LEU A 28 -3.17 9.09 2.98
C LEU A 28 -2.20 9.55 1.89
N ILE A 29 -2.51 9.39 0.60
CA ILE A 29 -1.65 9.88 -0.50
C ILE A 29 -1.38 11.38 -0.36
N LYS A 30 -2.43 12.17 -0.07
CA LYS A 30 -2.26 13.61 0.15
C LYS A 30 -1.33 13.89 1.33
N LEU A 31 -1.45 13.15 2.43
CA LEU A 31 -0.56 13.26 3.58
C LEU A 31 0.88 12.87 3.22
N LEU A 32 1.10 11.77 2.51
CA LEU A 32 2.42 11.32 2.07
C LEU A 32 3.11 12.35 1.16
N ARG A 33 2.35 13.16 0.42
CA ARG A 33 2.89 14.22 -0.45
C ARG A 33 3.29 15.49 0.30
N ILE A 34 2.60 15.84 1.38
CA ILE A 34 2.82 17.10 2.11
C ILE A 34 3.66 16.94 3.38
N VAL A 35 3.67 15.75 3.99
CA VAL A 35 4.37 15.47 5.24
C VAL A 35 5.73 14.87 4.93
N ALA A 36 6.79 15.39 5.55
CA ALA A 36 8.14 14.87 5.39
C ALA A 36 8.22 13.36 5.76
N PRO A 37 8.92 12.53 4.98
CA PRO A 37 9.01 11.08 5.24
C PRO A 37 9.47 10.72 6.65
N SER A 38 10.37 11.52 7.24
CA SER A 38 10.87 11.34 8.62
C SER A 38 9.76 11.36 9.68
N LEU A 39 8.73 12.19 9.49
CA LEU A 39 7.58 12.30 10.40
C LEU A 39 6.60 11.12 10.26
N LEU A 40 6.64 10.45 9.12
CA LEU A 40 5.78 9.30 8.80
C LEU A 40 6.44 7.96 9.14
N GLN A 41 7.78 7.93 9.28
CA GLN A 41 8.53 6.73 9.66
C GLN A 41 7.98 5.98 10.88
N PRO A 42 7.51 6.63 11.95
CA PRO A 42 6.95 5.90 13.11
C PRO A 42 5.66 5.12 12.78
N TYR A 43 4.99 5.46 11.69
CA TYR A 43 3.70 4.88 11.29
C TYR A 43 3.81 3.93 10.09
N SER A 44 4.96 3.87 9.41
CA SER A 44 5.10 3.19 8.12
C SER A 44 4.71 1.72 8.19
N LEU A 45 5.22 0.96 9.16
CA LEU A 45 4.88 -0.47 9.32
C LEU A 45 3.38 -0.67 9.59
N ASN A 46 2.77 0.14 10.48
CA ASN A 46 1.35 0.04 10.77
C ASN A 46 0.47 0.36 9.54
N LEU A 47 0.90 1.32 8.72
CA LEU A 47 0.23 1.68 7.47
C LEU A 47 0.34 0.54 6.46
N MET A 48 1.52 -0.06 6.33
CA MET A 48 1.74 -1.22 5.47
C MET A 48 0.94 -2.43 5.94
N GLU A 49 0.92 -2.74 7.23
CA GLU A 49 0.10 -3.82 7.81
C GLU A 49 -1.39 -3.61 7.52
N SER A 50 -1.87 -2.36 7.56
CA SER A 50 -3.28 -2.06 7.31
C SER A 50 -3.63 -2.12 5.82
N LEU A 51 -2.70 -1.74 4.94
CA LEU A 51 -2.91 -1.69 3.49
C LEU A 51 -2.64 -3.04 2.80
N SER A 52 -1.70 -3.84 3.31
CA SER A 52 -1.27 -5.10 2.71
C SER A 52 -2.43 -6.06 2.41
N PRO A 53 -3.37 -6.33 3.34
CA PRO A 53 -4.53 -7.16 3.06
C PRO A 53 -5.44 -6.58 1.97
N LEU A 54 -5.54 -5.25 1.88
CA LEU A 54 -6.38 -4.54 0.90
C LEU A 54 -5.86 -4.71 -0.53
N LEU A 55 -4.56 -4.99 -0.71
CA LEU A 55 -3.96 -5.32 -2.00
C LEU A 55 -4.26 -6.76 -2.45
N SER A 56 -4.69 -7.59 -1.51
CA SER A 56 -4.87 -9.03 -1.68
C SER A 56 -6.35 -9.45 -1.74
N VAL A 57 -7.28 -8.53 -1.46
CA VAL A 57 -8.71 -8.82 -1.51
C VAL A 57 -9.13 -9.07 -2.97
N GLN A 58 -9.56 -10.31 -3.26
CA GLN A 58 -10.12 -10.77 -4.54
C GLN A 58 -11.42 -10.08 -4.99
N GLN A 59 -11.93 -9.10 -4.23
CA GLN A 59 -13.07 -8.30 -4.66
C GLN A 59 -12.58 -7.31 -5.71
N THR A 60 -12.58 -7.78 -6.96
CA THR A 60 -12.54 -7.15 -8.28
C THR A 60 -11.74 -5.86 -8.53
N GLU A 61 -11.56 -4.95 -7.60
CA GLU A 61 -10.71 -3.78 -7.77
C GLU A 61 -10.13 -3.34 -6.44
N VAL A 62 -8.92 -3.83 -6.13
CA VAL A 62 -8.00 -3.09 -5.26
C VAL A 62 -7.95 -1.67 -5.80
N SER A 63 -8.34 -0.69 -4.99
CA SER A 63 -8.38 0.67 -5.47
C SER A 63 -6.97 1.16 -5.76
N LEU A 64 -6.80 1.79 -6.92
CA LEU A 64 -5.54 2.39 -7.35
C LEU A 64 -4.87 3.22 -6.23
N PRO A 65 -5.62 4.02 -5.42
CA PRO A 65 -5.04 4.71 -4.27
C PRO A 65 -4.37 3.81 -3.23
N CYS A 66 -4.86 2.60 -2.97
CA CYS A 66 -4.22 1.68 -2.02
C CYS A 66 -2.85 1.22 -2.54
N VAL A 67 -2.75 0.90 -3.83
CA VAL A 67 -1.48 0.48 -4.47
C VAL A 67 -0.46 1.62 -4.40
N VAL A 68 -0.88 2.82 -4.81
CA VAL A 68 -0.04 4.03 -4.80
C VAL A 68 0.44 4.36 -3.38
N ALA A 69 -0.46 4.34 -2.39
CA ALA A 69 -0.12 4.62 -1.00
C ALA A 69 0.89 3.61 -0.47
N PHE A 70 0.65 2.31 -0.70
CA PHE A 70 1.54 1.25 -0.24
C PHE A 70 2.94 1.39 -0.87
N ASN A 71 3.00 1.58 -2.20
CA ASN A 71 4.26 1.75 -2.92
C ASN A 71 5.04 2.97 -2.41
N THR A 72 4.36 4.09 -2.18
CA THR A 72 4.97 5.31 -1.64
C THR A 72 5.56 5.07 -0.24
N ILE A 73 4.84 4.37 0.64
CA ILE A 73 5.34 4.04 1.98
C ILE A 73 6.53 3.10 1.89
N LEU A 74 6.43 2.05 1.08
CA LEU A 74 7.49 1.08 0.86
C LEU A 74 8.77 1.78 0.38
N ALA A 75 8.68 2.61 -0.66
CA ALA A 75 9.81 3.37 -1.19
C ALA A 75 10.51 4.21 -0.12
N ASN A 76 9.75 4.76 0.84
CA ASN A 76 10.27 5.63 1.89
C ASN A 76 10.64 4.90 3.19
N VAL A 77 10.35 3.62 3.37
CA VAL A 77 10.68 2.90 4.61
C VAL A 77 12.20 2.83 4.80
N ARG A 78 12.67 2.92 6.04
CA ARG A 78 14.10 2.73 6.34
C ARG A 78 14.55 1.30 6.05
N GLU A 79 15.76 1.15 5.53
CA GLU A 79 16.39 -0.16 5.25
C GLU A 79 16.45 -1.05 6.50
N THR A 80 16.62 -0.46 7.68
CA THR A 80 16.61 -1.18 8.97
C THR A 80 15.30 -1.90 9.29
N LYS A 81 14.24 -1.69 8.49
CA LYS A 81 12.93 -2.32 8.62
C LYS A 81 12.65 -3.40 7.57
N GLU A 82 13.65 -3.78 6.78
CA GLU A 82 13.53 -4.80 5.74
C GLU A 82 12.80 -6.06 6.21
N LYS A 83 13.25 -6.69 7.30
CA LYS A 83 12.68 -7.95 7.79
C LYS A 83 11.21 -7.82 8.15
N GLU A 84 10.83 -6.73 8.83
CA GLU A 84 9.44 -6.48 9.17
C GLU A 84 8.58 -6.22 7.93
N VAL A 85 9.13 -5.54 6.92
CA VAL A 85 8.41 -5.31 5.67
C VAL A 85 8.20 -6.60 4.89
N TRP A 86 9.23 -7.44 4.75
CA TRP A 86 9.07 -8.75 4.10
C TRP A 86 8.03 -9.61 4.80
N ARG A 87 8.03 -9.64 6.14
CA ARG A 87 6.98 -10.32 6.91
C ARG A 87 5.57 -9.82 6.55
N ILE A 88 5.38 -8.51 6.44
CA ILE A 88 4.08 -7.91 6.07
C ILE A 88 3.65 -8.30 4.65
N LEU A 89 4.59 -8.33 3.71
CA LEU A 89 4.35 -8.72 2.33
C LEU A 89 3.98 -10.21 2.22
N GLU A 90 4.65 -11.07 2.98
CA GLU A 90 4.41 -12.51 3.04
C GLU A 90 3.06 -12.83 3.70
N GLU A 91 2.81 -12.31 4.91
CA GLU A 91 1.56 -12.54 5.67
C GLU A 91 0.33 -12.05 4.89
N GLY A 92 0.46 -10.89 4.24
CA GLY A 92 -0.60 -10.36 3.39
C GLY A 92 -0.66 -11.01 2.00
N LYS A 93 0.27 -11.89 1.64
CA LYS A 93 0.43 -12.48 0.29
C LYS A 93 0.54 -11.43 -0.82
N THR A 94 0.98 -10.21 -0.49
CA THR A 94 0.93 -9.05 -1.39
C THR A 94 1.66 -9.31 -2.71
N VAL A 95 2.86 -9.89 -2.65
CA VAL A 95 3.68 -10.17 -3.84
C VAL A 95 2.96 -11.16 -4.77
N VAL A 96 2.42 -12.23 -4.22
CA VAL A 96 1.68 -13.25 -4.99
C VAL A 96 0.48 -12.61 -5.70
N TYR A 97 -0.27 -11.76 -5.00
CA TYR A 97 -1.42 -11.07 -5.59
C TYR A 97 -1.01 -10.04 -6.65
N VAL A 98 0.05 -9.26 -6.41
CA VAL A 98 0.56 -8.29 -7.38
C VAL A 98 1.00 -9.00 -8.66
N VAL A 99 1.81 -10.06 -8.55
CA VAL A 99 2.25 -10.87 -9.69
C VAL A 99 1.05 -11.48 -10.41
N GLY A 100 0.08 -12.06 -9.68
CA GLY A 100 -1.13 -12.62 -10.27
C GLY A 100 -1.98 -11.58 -11.01
N ASN A 101 -2.13 -10.36 -10.48
CA ASN A 101 -2.84 -9.29 -11.19
C ASN A 101 -2.09 -8.84 -12.45
N LEU A 102 -0.76 -8.79 -12.42
CA LEU A 102 0.06 -8.43 -13.59
C LEU A 102 -0.01 -9.51 -14.68
N GLN A 103 0.02 -10.80 -14.30
CA GLN A 103 -0.07 -11.93 -15.24
C GLN A 103 -1.45 -12.05 -15.89
N ASN A 104 -2.52 -11.78 -15.13
CA ASN A 104 -3.90 -11.82 -15.62
C ASN A 104 -4.36 -10.48 -16.22
N PHE A 105 -3.44 -9.54 -16.43
CA PHE A 105 -3.78 -8.25 -17.02
C PHE A 105 -4.26 -8.43 -18.46
N TYR A 106 -5.43 -7.85 -18.76
CA TYR A 106 -5.89 -7.67 -20.11
C TYR A 106 -6.52 -6.29 -20.28
N VAL A 107 -6.21 -5.66 -21.41
CA VAL A 107 -6.72 -4.33 -21.78
C VAL A 107 -8.25 -4.42 -21.87
N GLY A 108 -8.95 -3.64 -21.03
CA GLY A 108 -10.42 -3.61 -20.96
C GLY A 108 -11.03 -3.97 -19.61
N ASN A 109 -10.30 -4.63 -18.71
CA ASN A 109 -10.77 -4.98 -17.35
C ASN A 109 -9.95 -4.37 -16.23
N VAL A 110 -8.75 -3.87 -16.55
CA VAL A 110 -7.88 -3.17 -15.61
C VAL A 110 -7.33 -1.95 -16.32
N SER A 111 -7.29 -0.80 -15.63
CA SER A 111 -6.71 0.42 -16.19
C SER A 111 -5.19 0.29 -16.32
N VAL A 112 -4.61 0.96 -17.32
CA VAL A 112 -3.17 0.95 -17.55
C VAL A 112 -2.41 1.52 -16.35
N GLU A 113 -2.97 2.53 -15.68
CA GLU A 113 -2.40 3.13 -14.48
C GLU A 113 -2.28 2.10 -13.35
N ARG A 114 -3.31 1.25 -13.17
CA ARG A 114 -3.27 0.20 -12.16
C ARG A 114 -2.21 -0.85 -12.46
N PHE A 115 -2.03 -1.22 -13.73
CA PHE A 115 -0.94 -2.10 -14.14
C PHE A 115 0.43 -1.49 -13.82
N GLN A 116 0.64 -0.23 -14.20
CA GLN A 116 1.91 0.48 -13.97
C GLN A 116 2.24 0.60 -12.48
N GLU A 117 1.25 0.94 -11.64
CA GLU A 117 1.47 1.04 -10.19
C GLU A 117 1.76 -0.31 -9.54
N MET A 118 1.13 -1.40 -10.00
CA MET A 118 1.44 -2.75 -9.53
C MET A 118 2.83 -3.22 -9.96
N ALA A 119 3.23 -2.93 -11.19
CA ALA A 119 4.58 -3.22 -11.68
C ALA A 119 5.64 -2.41 -10.92
N SER A 120 5.36 -1.13 -10.65
CA SER A 120 6.20 -0.24 -9.85
C SER A 120 6.33 -0.73 -8.41
N LEU A 121 5.24 -1.18 -7.80
CA LEU A 121 5.24 -1.76 -6.46
C LEU A 121 6.13 -3.02 -6.40
N LEU A 122 5.99 -3.93 -7.37
CA LEU A 122 6.82 -5.14 -7.43
C LEU A 122 8.30 -4.79 -7.62
N SER A 123 8.61 -3.89 -8.55
CA SER A 123 9.98 -3.42 -8.79
C SER A 123 10.58 -2.79 -7.52
N THR A 124 9.82 -1.93 -6.83
CA THR A 124 10.24 -1.30 -5.58
C THR A 124 10.52 -2.34 -4.51
N ALA A 125 9.65 -3.34 -4.34
CA ALA A 125 9.88 -4.41 -3.37
C ALA A 125 11.14 -5.23 -3.68
N MET A 126 11.39 -5.52 -4.96
CA MET A 126 12.55 -6.33 -5.39
C MET A 126 13.88 -5.57 -5.36
N LEU A 127 13.88 -4.25 -5.55
CA LEU A 127 15.10 -3.45 -5.71
C LEU A 127 15.48 -2.63 -4.48
N LYS A 128 14.61 -2.55 -3.47
CA LYS A 128 14.81 -1.63 -2.35
C LYS A 128 15.94 -2.02 -1.41
N TRP A 129 16.17 -3.31 -1.22
CA TRP A 129 17.20 -3.81 -0.31
C TRP A 129 18.23 -4.64 -1.08
N PRO A 130 19.53 -4.50 -0.76
CA PRO A 130 20.61 -5.21 -1.44
C PRO A 130 20.66 -6.71 -1.12
#